data_AF-A0A958KV64-F1
#
_entry.id   AF-A0A958KV64-F1
#
_cell.length_a   1.000
_cell.length_b   1.000
_cell.length_c   1.000
_cell.angle_alpha   90.00
_cell.angle_beta   90.00
_cell.angle_gamma   90.00
#
_symmetry.space_group_name_H-M   'P 1'
#
loop_
_entity.id
_entity.type
_entity.pdbx_description
1 polymer ?
#
loop_
_entity_poly.entity_id
_entity_poly.type
_entity_poly.pdbx_seq_one_letter_code
_entity_poly.pdbx_strand_id
1 'polypeptide(L)'
;VGNAKVASSHNAVLYGDEPAMVAKKFPDVPFYIGADRVAVAKHLLQHEQVNIIFADDVFKNRRLGSNLDIVIVDGTEELKNYQVLPVGRGRECQSGLKRADFIIVNKVNLITPDKKREVLDYISQILAEKIVPVIESEYYVKELKSLDSAQSEELVSNERVLLFSGLGNPKGFEDLMNQKLNVVCHEIFRDHYQYSRHDLQKILSLAAKTKVKRIITTEKDAVKISSLVGADSNIWVAQLAPKLSLRVKSLHEKILSICR
;
A
#
# COMPACT_ATOMS: atom_id res chain seq x y z
N VAL A 1 -1.14 14.76 -18.30
CA VAL A 1 -0.24 15.29 -17.25
C VAL A 1 1.18 15.14 -17.77
N GLY A 2 1.90 16.25 -17.97
CA GLY A 2 3.31 16.22 -18.39
C GLY A 2 4.20 15.57 -17.33
N ASN A 3 5.46 15.31 -17.66
CA ASN A 3 6.44 14.81 -16.70
C ASN A 3 6.66 15.91 -15.64
N ALA A 4 6.35 15.64 -14.38
CA ALA A 4 6.37 16.66 -13.34
C ALA A 4 7.03 16.14 -12.06
N LYS A 5 7.88 16.99 -11.45
CA LYS A 5 8.34 16.82 -10.08
C LYS A 5 7.16 17.13 -9.15
N VAL A 6 6.83 16.19 -8.27
CA VAL A 6 5.81 16.41 -7.24
C VAL A 6 6.51 17.09 -6.07
N ALA A 7 6.17 18.36 -5.83
CA ALA A 7 6.68 19.10 -4.69
C ALA A 7 6.07 18.56 -3.39
N SER A 8 6.82 18.61 -2.29
CA SER A 8 6.33 18.27 -0.94
C SER A 8 5.19 19.20 -0.48
N SER A 9 5.07 20.39 -1.07
CA SER A 9 4.10 21.43 -0.76
C SER A 9 2.97 21.55 -1.82
N HIS A 10 1.96 20.67 -1.76
CA HIS A 10 0.64 20.71 -2.48
C HIS A 10 0.63 20.03 -3.88
N ASN A 11 -0.45 19.44 -4.42
CA ASN A 11 -1.90 19.44 -4.15
C ASN A 11 -2.45 18.07 -4.65
N ALA A 12 -3.17 17.27 -3.84
CA ALA A 12 -3.73 15.96 -4.29
C ALA A 12 -4.60 16.10 -5.56
N VAL A 13 -5.21 17.27 -5.74
CA VAL A 13 -5.99 17.66 -6.93
C VAL A 13 -5.15 17.68 -8.22
N LEU A 14 -3.86 18.04 -8.15
CA LEU A 14 -2.99 18.18 -9.32
C LEU A 14 -2.28 16.88 -9.69
N TYR A 15 -1.90 16.08 -8.70
CA TYR A 15 -1.01 14.93 -8.88
C TYR A 15 -1.64 13.59 -8.49
N GLY A 16 -2.81 13.59 -7.84
CA GLY A 16 -3.46 12.42 -7.27
C GLY A 16 -3.08 12.19 -5.80
N ASP A 17 -3.92 11.43 -5.10
CA ASP A 17 -3.79 11.17 -3.66
C ASP A 17 -2.48 10.43 -3.33
N GLU A 18 -2.14 9.38 -4.09
CA GLU A 18 -0.98 8.52 -3.85
C GLU A 18 0.37 9.26 -4.03
N PRO A 19 0.60 9.99 -5.14
CA PRO A 19 1.80 10.83 -5.28
C PRO A 19 2.00 11.85 -4.16
N ALA A 20 0.93 12.51 -3.74
CA ALA A 20 1.00 13.49 -2.65
C ALA A 20 1.34 12.83 -1.30
N MET A 21 0.80 11.65 -1.03
CA MET A 21 1.12 10.88 0.18
C MET A 21 2.60 10.46 0.21
N VAL A 22 3.14 9.97 -0.91
CA VAL A 22 4.54 9.55 -0.99
C VAL A 22 5.49 10.75 -0.82
N ALA A 23 5.23 11.86 -1.50
CA ALA A 23 6.03 13.08 -1.39
C ALA A 23 6.02 13.66 0.04
N LYS A 24 4.90 13.56 0.76
CA LYS A 24 4.81 13.97 2.17
C LYS A 24 5.58 13.03 3.10
N LYS A 25 5.58 11.72 2.81
CA LYS A 25 6.26 10.71 3.63
C LYS A 25 7.79 10.75 3.47
N PHE A 26 8.26 11.14 2.29
CA PHE A 26 9.69 11.22 1.96
C PHE A 26 10.03 12.61 1.39
N PRO A 27 10.03 13.67 2.22
CA PRO A 27 10.21 15.04 1.75
C PRO A 27 11.57 15.28 1.09
N ASP A 28 12.58 14.49 1.46
CA ASP A 28 13.96 14.61 0.95
C ASP A 28 14.22 13.74 -0.29
N VAL A 29 13.24 12.96 -0.74
CA VAL A 29 13.38 12.08 -1.92
C VAL A 29 12.66 12.72 -3.11
N PRO A 30 13.37 13.05 -4.21
CA PRO A 30 12.73 13.59 -5.41
C PRO A 30 11.72 12.59 -5.98
N PHE A 31 10.45 13.00 -6.07
CA PHE A 31 9.37 12.18 -6.62
C PHE A 31 8.87 12.76 -7.93
N TYR A 32 8.80 11.94 -8.98
CA TYR A 32 8.37 12.37 -10.31
C TYR A 32 7.26 11.46 -10.83
N ILE A 33 6.28 12.08 -11.50
CA ILE A 33 5.18 11.36 -12.15
C ILE A 33 5.11 11.68 -13.64
N GLY A 34 4.55 10.76 -14.43
CA GLY A 34 4.30 10.93 -15.85
C GLY A 34 4.03 9.60 -16.55
N ALA A 35 3.18 9.60 -17.57
CA ALA A 35 2.74 8.36 -18.24
C ALA A 35 3.90 7.62 -18.92
N ASP A 36 4.83 8.35 -19.54
CA ASP A 36 6.04 7.79 -20.13
C ASP A 36 7.17 7.74 -19.09
N ARG A 37 7.36 6.55 -18.50
CA ARG A 37 8.39 6.35 -17.47
C ARG A 37 9.81 6.58 -17.98
N VAL A 38 10.10 6.34 -19.27
CA VAL A 38 11.43 6.59 -19.85
C VAL A 38 11.67 8.10 -19.91
N ALA A 39 10.69 8.86 -20.40
CA ALA A 39 10.77 10.31 -20.45
C ALA A 39 10.86 10.93 -19.05
N VAL A 40 10.13 10.38 -18.07
CA VAL A 40 10.22 10.80 -16.66
C VAL A 40 11.61 10.56 -16.10
N ALA A 41 12.18 9.37 -16.28
CA ALA A 41 13.52 9.06 -15.78
C ALA A 41 14.59 9.96 -16.40
N LYS A 42 14.52 10.21 -17.73
CA LYS A 42 15.42 11.15 -18.41
C LYS A 42 15.29 12.56 -17.84
N HIS A 43 14.07 13.02 -17.62
CA HIS A 43 13.82 14.34 -17.04
C HIS A 43 14.34 14.45 -15.59
N LEU A 44 14.16 13.40 -14.78
CA LEU A 44 14.70 13.32 -13.42
C LEU A 44 16.23 13.45 -13.45
N LEU A 45 16.92 12.68 -14.29
CA LEU A 45 18.38 12.70 -14.40
C LEU A 45 18.96 14.04 -14.90
N GLN A 46 18.15 14.88 -15.54
CA GLN A 46 18.56 16.23 -15.94
C GLN A 46 18.54 17.23 -14.78
N HIS A 47 17.76 16.97 -13.73
CA HIS A 47 17.49 17.93 -12.65
C HIS A 47 17.98 17.45 -11.28
N GLU A 48 18.18 16.15 -11.10
CA GLU A 48 18.57 15.53 -9.85
C GLU A 48 19.86 14.73 -10.02
N GLN A 49 20.71 14.76 -8.99
CA GLN A 49 21.87 13.88 -8.88
C GLN A 49 21.50 12.69 -8.01
N VAL A 50 21.12 11.58 -8.63
CA VAL A 50 20.72 10.35 -7.92
C VAL A 50 21.57 9.16 -8.33
N ASN A 51 21.82 8.25 -7.39
CA ASN A 51 22.51 6.98 -7.65
C ASN A 51 21.53 5.84 -7.95
N ILE A 52 20.30 5.92 -7.43
CA ILE A 52 19.25 4.91 -7.61
C ILE A 52 17.94 5.61 -7.97
N ILE A 53 17.21 5.02 -8.92
CA ILE A 53 15.82 5.37 -9.21
C ILE A 53 14.95 4.18 -8.79
N PHE A 54 14.01 4.44 -7.87
CA PHE A 54 12.92 3.50 -7.59
C PHE A 54 11.75 3.81 -8.51
N ALA A 55 11.32 2.81 -9.27
CA ALA A 55 10.21 2.95 -10.20
C ALA A 55 9.03 2.08 -9.74
N ASP A 56 7.93 2.73 -9.38
CA ASP A 56 6.73 2.05 -8.89
C ASP A 56 5.78 1.62 -10.03
N ASP A 57 5.18 0.43 -9.88
CA ASP A 57 4.25 -0.21 -10.83
C ASP A 57 4.77 -0.29 -12.29
N VAL A 58 6.08 -0.46 -12.46
CA VAL A 58 6.72 -0.53 -13.79
C VAL A 58 7.08 -1.95 -14.24
N PHE A 59 6.79 -2.98 -13.47
CA PHE A 59 7.20 -4.36 -13.81
C PHE A 59 6.72 -4.80 -15.21
N LYS A 60 5.52 -4.35 -15.62
CA LYS A 60 4.97 -4.56 -16.98
C LYS A 60 5.62 -3.68 -18.06
N ASN A 61 6.20 -2.55 -17.67
CA ASN A 61 6.77 -1.56 -18.59
C ASN A 61 8.24 -1.88 -18.91
N ARG A 62 8.42 -2.72 -19.92
CA ARG A 62 9.75 -3.19 -20.37
C ARG A 62 10.63 -2.10 -21.00
N ARG A 63 10.09 -0.92 -21.31
CA ARG A 63 10.84 0.14 -22.01
C ARG A 63 11.81 0.91 -21.11
N LEU A 64 11.53 0.97 -19.80
CA LEU A 64 12.41 1.69 -18.85
C LEU A 64 13.75 0.98 -18.66
N GLY A 65 13.76 -0.35 -18.77
CA GLY A 65 14.86 -1.18 -18.30
C GLY A 65 14.95 -1.17 -16.76
N SER A 66 15.52 -2.23 -16.19
CA SER A 66 15.75 -2.35 -14.75
C SER A 66 17.03 -3.14 -14.51
N ASN A 67 17.82 -2.72 -13.52
CA ASN A 67 18.96 -3.49 -13.03
C ASN A 67 18.55 -4.53 -11.97
N LEU A 68 17.38 -4.34 -11.38
CA LEU A 68 16.82 -5.19 -10.34
C LEU A 68 15.29 -5.11 -10.38
N ASP A 69 14.63 -6.24 -10.64
CA ASP A 69 13.18 -6.36 -10.60
C ASP A 69 12.72 -7.00 -9.27
N ILE A 70 11.95 -6.26 -8.48
CA ILE A 70 11.32 -6.74 -7.24
C ILE A 70 9.82 -6.86 -7.49
N VAL A 71 9.27 -8.08 -7.35
CA VAL A 71 7.83 -8.32 -7.52
C VAL A 71 7.19 -8.56 -6.16
N ILE A 72 6.10 -7.85 -5.88
CA ILE A 72 5.28 -8.06 -4.68
C ILE A 72 4.10 -8.96 -5.04
N VAL A 73 3.93 -10.04 -4.29
CA VAL A 73 2.81 -10.97 -4.37
C VAL A 73 1.97 -10.82 -3.10
N ASP A 74 0.67 -10.57 -3.24
CA ASP A 74 -0.24 -10.45 -2.09
C ASP A 74 -0.62 -11.84 -1.56
N GLY A 75 -0.05 -12.26 -0.43
CA GLY A 75 -0.31 -13.59 0.13
C GLY A 75 -1.78 -13.86 0.49
N THR A 76 -2.60 -12.81 0.67
CA THR A 76 -4.04 -12.94 0.98
C THR A 76 -4.91 -13.22 -0.24
N GLU A 77 -4.35 -13.12 -1.44
CA GLU A 77 -5.09 -13.26 -2.67
C GLU A 77 -5.34 -14.73 -3.04
N GLU A 78 -6.49 -14.99 -3.68
CA GLU A 78 -6.78 -16.33 -4.19
C GLU A 78 -5.93 -16.64 -5.42
N LEU A 79 -5.40 -17.87 -5.55
CA LEU A 79 -4.48 -18.21 -6.64
C LEU A 79 -5.09 -17.97 -8.03
N LYS A 80 -6.40 -18.19 -8.18
CA LYS A 80 -7.13 -17.90 -9.41
C LYS A 80 -7.04 -16.42 -9.83
N ASN A 81 -6.94 -15.51 -8.87
CA ASN A 81 -6.86 -14.08 -9.12
C ASN A 81 -5.47 -13.64 -9.58
N TYR A 82 -4.45 -14.49 -9.52
CA TYR A 82 -3.17 -14.26 -10.19
C TYR A 82 -3.21 -14.51 -11.70
N GLN A 83 -4.30 -15.09 -12.23
CA GLN A 83 -4.50 -15.22 -13.67
C GLN A 83 -4.78 -13.86 -14.32
N VAL A 84 -4.55 -13.77 -15.62
CA VAL A 84 -4.77 -12.54 -16.39
C VAL A 84 -6.24 -12.14 -16.43
N LEU A 85 -6.49 -10.83 -16.56
CA LEU A 85 -7.83 -10.32 -16.86
C LEU A 85 -8.40 -10.98 -18.14
N PRO A 86 -9.71 -11.31 -18.18
CA PRO A 86 -10.72 -11.07 -17.14
C PRO A 86 -10.86 -12.21 -16.10
N VAL A 87 -10.10 -13.31 -16.24
CA VAL A 87 -10.25 -14.51 -15.37
C VAL A 87 -9.79 -14.24 -13.94
N GLY A 88 -8.69 -13.50 -13.81
CA GLY A 88 -8.19 -12.98 -12.55
C GLY A 88 -7.88 -11.49 -12.63
N ARG A 89 -7.00 -11.02 -11.75
CA ARG A 89 -6.57 -9.61 -11.64
C ARG A 89 -5.15 -9.38 -12.16
N GLY A 90 -4.50 -10.41 -12.69
CA GLY A 90 -3.16 -10.35 -13.28
C GLY A 90 -3.12 -9.39 -14.48
N ARG A 91 -2.12 -8.51 -14.50
CA ARG A 91 -1.91 -7.54 -15.58
C ARG A 91 -1.05 -8.09 -16.72
N GLU A 92 -0.33 -9.17 -16.46
CA GLU A 92 0.46 -9.93 -17.43
C GLU A 92 0.43 -11.42 -17.06
N CYS A 93 0.87 -12.28 -17.98
CA CYS A 93 0.93 -13.72 -17.73
C CYS A 93 1.87 -14.04 -16.56
N GLN A 94 1.56 -15.08 -15.80
CA GLN A 94 2.35 -15.55 -14.65
C GLN A 94 3.81 -15.84 -15.02
N SER A 95 4.07 -16.26 -16.26
CA SER A 95 5.45 -16.44 -16.76
C SER A 95 6.30 -15.17 -16.68
N GLY A 96 5.69 -13.99 -16.63
CA GLY A 96 6.35 -12.72 -16.38
C GLY A 96 7.12 -12.71 -15.05
N LEU A 97 6.67 -13.46 -14.04
CA LEU A 97 7.33 -13.59 -12.74
C LEU A 97 8.76 -14.13 -12.85
N LYS A 98 9.08 -14.89 -13.91
CA LYS A 98 10.46 -15.37 -14.17
C LYS A 98 11.47 -14.24 -14.36
N ARG A 99 11.02 -13.01 -14.64
CA ARG A 99 11.88 -11.82 -14.72
C ARG A 99 12.28 -11.28 -13.35
N ALA A 100 11.53 -11.59 -12.29
CA ALA A 100 11.84 -11.11 -10.95
C ALA A 100 13.22 -11.58 -10.49
N ASP A 101 13.98 -10.67 -9.90
CA ASP A 101 15.22 -10.97 -9.18
C ASP A 101 14.96 -11.22 -7.70
N PHE A 102 13.91 -10.61 -7.15
CA PHE A 102 13.38 -10.86 -5.82
C PHE A 102 11.86 -10.91 -5.85
N ILE A 103 11.29 -11.77 -4.99
CA ILE A 103 9.86 -11.82 -4.75
C ILE A 103 9.60 -11.50 -3.29
N ILE A 104 8.68 -10.57 -3.03
CA ILE A 104 8.18 -10.27 -1.70
C ILE A 104 6.76 -10.84 -1.60
N VAL A 105 6.56 -11.85 -0.77
CA VAL A 105 5.21 -12.30 -0.40
C VAL A 105 4.73 -11.46 0.77
N ASN A 106 3.73 -10.62 0.53
CA ASN A 106 3.24 -9.66 1.51
C ASN A 106 2.03 -10.18 2.29
N LYS A 107 1.78 -9.58 3.45
CA LYS A 107 0.67 -9.88 4.37
C LYS A 107 0.69 -11.33 4.89
N VAL A 108 1.88 -11.89 5.09
CA VAL A 108 2.00 -13.29 5.56
C VAL A 108 1.41 -13.50 6.96
N ASN A 109 1.28 -12.44 7.76
CA ASN A 109 0.64 -12.46 9.07
C ASN A 109 -0.90 -12.45 9.01
N LEU A 110 -1.50 -12.34 7.83
CA LEU A 110 -2.96 -12.33 7.63
C LEU A 110 -3.48 -13.64 7.02
N ILE A 111 -2.61 -14.64 6.85
CA ILE A 111 -2.96 -15.91 6.20
C ILE A 111 -2.56 -17.11 7.08
N THR A 112 -3.24 -18.23 6.87
CA THR A 112 -2.89 -19.49 7.54
C THR A 112 -1.57 -20.06 7.01
N PRO A 113 -0.89 -20.93 7.78
CA PRO A 113 0.30 -21.63 7.29
C PRO A 113 0.05 -22.42 5.99
N ASP A 114 -1.14 -23.01 5.84
CA ASP A 114 -1.52 -23.76 4.64
C ASP A 114 -1.68 -22.84 3.43
N LYS A 115 -2.35 -21.69 3.59
CA LYS A 115 -2.49 -20.69 2.51
C LYS A 115 -1.13 -20.13 2.10
N LYS A 116 -0.26 -19.86 3.07
CA LYS A 116 1.12 -19.44 2.80
C LYS A 116 1.86 -20.48 1.98
N ARG A 117 1.77 -21.76 2.35
CA ARG A 117 2.37 -22.86 1.58
C ARG A 117 1.81 -22.93 0.17
N GLU A 118 0.50 -22.82 0.01
CA GLU A 118 -0.18 -22.80 -1.30
C GLU A 118 0.39 -21.72 -2.23
N VAL A 119 0.58 -20.50 -1.71
CA VAL A 119 1.16 -19.36 -2.46
C VAL A 119 2.62 -19.61 -2.82
N LEU A 120 3.42 -20.14 -1.88
CA LEU A 120 4.84 -20.43 -2.12
C LEU A 120 5.03 -21.57 -3.14
N ASP A 121 4.21 -22.61 -3.06
CA ASP A 121 4.23 -23.74 -4.00
C ASP A 121 3.84 -23.24 -5.40
N TYR A 122 2.82 -22.40 -5.49
CA TYR A 122 2.39 -21.77 -6.74
C TYR A 122 3.50 -20.90 -7.40
N ILE A 123 4.16 -20.05 -6.61
CA ILE A 123 5.31 -19.27 -7.09
C ILE A 123 6.43 -20.19 -7.57
N SER A 124 6.74 -21.23 -6.80
CA SER A 124 7.81 -22.18 -7.11
C SER A 124 7.54 -22.93 -8.42
N GLN A 125 6.29 -23.33 -8.66
CA GLN A 125 5.87 -23.96 -9.93
C GLN A 125 6.09 -23.04 -11.14
N ILE A 126 5.77 -21.75 -11.01
CA ILE A 126 5.97 -20.77 -12.09
C ILE A 126 7.46 -20.57 -12.39
N LEU A 127 8.28 -20.44 -11.35
CA LEU A 127 9.71 -20.23 -11.49
C LEU A 127 10.43 -21.47 -12.03
N ALA A 128 9.90 -22.66 -11.74
CA ALA A 128 10.40 -23.98 -12.14
C ALA A 128 11.88 -24.18 -11.77
N GLU A 129 12.79 -23.79 -12.67
CA GLU A 129 14.24 -23.99 -12.53
C GLU A 129 14.98 -22.73 -12.03
N LYS A 130 14.32 -21.55 -12.04
CA LYS A 130 14.96 -20.30 -11.59
C LYS A 130 14.83 -20.16 -10.07
N ILE A 131 15.96 -20.15 -9.37
CA ILE A 131 15.99 -19.82 -7.94
C ILE A 131 15.89 -18.30 -7.79
N VAL A 132 14.75 -17.84 -7.27
CA VAL A 132 14.53 -16.42 -6.93
C VAL A 132 14.34 -16.30 -5.42
N PRO A 133 15.13 -15.46 -4.72
CA PRO A 133 14.93 -15.22 -3.30
C PRO A 133 13.53 -14.72 -2.99
N VAL A 134 12.84 -15.44 -2.10
CA VAL A 134 11.54 -15.04 -1.56
C VAL A 134 11.74 -14.44 -0.17
N ILE A 135 11.29 -13.20 -0.02
CA ILE A 135 11.23 -12.45 1.23
C ILE A 135 9.78 -12.42 1.69
N GLU A 136 9.58 -12.59 2.98
CA GLU A 136 8.26 -12.50 3.59
C GLU A 136 8.09 -11.10 4.18
N SER A 137 6.91 -10.52 3.97
CA SER A 137 6.53 -9.22 4.50
C SER A 137 5.28 -9.36 5.34
N GLU A 138 5.36 -8.99 6.61
CA GLU A 138 4.22 -8.78 7.48
C GLU A 138 3.75 -7.33 7.35
N TYR A 139 2.45 -7.11 7.58
CA TYR A 139 1.86 -5.79 7.56
C TYR A 139 1.10 -5.56 8.86
N TYR A 140 1.43 -4.48 9.58
CA TYR A 140 0.86 -4.21 10.90
C TYR A 140 0.45 -2.75 11.04
N VAL A 141 -0.45 -2.48 11.97
CA VAL A 141 -0.78 -1.13 12.38
C VAL A 141 0.29 -0.67 13.37
N LYS A 142 1.10 0.31 12.98
CA LYS A 142 2.16 0.88 13.81
C LYS A 142 1.57 1.73 14.92
N GLU A 143 0.65 2.62 14.56
CA GLU A 143 0.03 3.60 15.44
C GLU A 143 -1.30 4.08 14.82
N LEU A 144 -2.13 4.72 15.64
CA LEU A 144 -3.30 5.46 15.22
C LEU A 144 -3.00 6.95 15.36
N LYS A 145 -3.14 7.71 14.26
CA LYS A 145 -3.03 9.17 14.31
C LYS A 145 -4.41 9.81 14.27
N SER A 146 -4.66 10.77 15.14
CA SER A 146 -5.87 11.58 15.04
C SER A 146 -5.82 12.37 13.72
N LEU A 147 -6.97 12.48 13.06
CA LEU A 147 -7.08 13.19 11.79
C LEU A 147 -7.08 14.72 11.99
N ASP A 148 -7.59 15.19 13.12
CA ASP A 148 -7.85 16.59 13.47
C ASP A 148 -6.83 17.19 14.45
N SER A 149 -5.92 16.38 15.00
CA SER A 149 -4.87 16.83 15.91
C SER A 149 -3.53 16.14 15.61
N ALA A 150 -2.45 16.63 16.23
CA ALA A 150 -1.14 16.00 16.13
C ALA A 150 -0.98 14.75 17.04
N GLN A 151 -2.06 14.27 17.66
CA GLN A 151 -2.03 13.13 18.57
C GLN A 151 -1.76 11.82 17.81
N SER A 152 -0.90 11.00 18.41
CA SER A 152 -0.64 9.63 17.98
C SER A 152 -0.74 8.71 19.17
N GLU A 153 -1.40 7.57 18.99
CA GLU A 153 -1.66 6.60 20.05
C GLU A 153 -1.42 5.17 19.56
N GLU A 154 -1.03 4.30 20.50
CA GLU A 154 -0.97 2.87 20.25
C GLU A 154 -2.37 2.24 20.23
N LEU A 155 -2.45 1.03 19.66
CA LEU A 155 -3.68 0.26 19.65
C LEU A 155 -3.93 -0.33 21.03
N VAL A 156 -5.10 -0.03 21.59
CA VAL A 156 -5.55 -0.62 22.86
C VAL A 156 -6.28 -1.93 22.56
N SER A 157 -5.80 -3.03 23.14
CA SER A 157 -6.35 -4.36 22.90
C SER A 157 -7.85 -4.43 23.25
N ASN A 158 -8.64 -5.05 22.38
CA ASN A 158 -10.10 -5.19 22.48
C ASN A 158 -10.89 -3.87 22.53
N GLU A 159 -10.27 -2.73 22.21
CA GLU A 159 -10.98 -1.45 22.08
C GLU A 159 -12.06 -1.56 20.99
N ARG A 160 -13.28 -1.09 21.33
CA ARG A 160 -14.41 -1.10 20.40
C ARG A 160 -14.26 0.01 19.38
N VAL A 161 -14.17 -0.35 18.11
CA VAL A 161 -13.96 0.60 17.03
C VAL A 161 -14.95 0.42 15.89
N LEU A 162 -15.21 1.50 15.16
CA LEU A 162 -15.89 1.47 13.88
C LEU A 162 -14.85 1.72 12.79
N LEU A 163 -14.85 0.92 11.73
CA LEU A 163 -14.03 1.14 10.56
C LEU A 163 -14.84 1.79 9.44
N PHE A 164 -14.19 2.59 8.61
CA PHE A 164 -14.68 2.84 7.26
C PHE A 164 -13.53 2.89 6.27
N SER A 165 -13.75 2.40 5.04
CA SER A 165 -12.70 2.40 4.02
C SER A 165 -13.25 2.33 2.60
N GLY A 166 -12.51 2.93 1.66
CA GLY A 166 -12.76 2.93 0.22
C GLY A 166 -11.62 2.25 -0.52
N LEU A 167 -11.43 0.96 -0.26
CA LEU A 167 -10.31 0.14 -0.75
C LEU A 167 -10.77 -0.93 -1.74
N GLY A 168 -9.85 -1.39 -2.58
CA GLY A 168 -10.06 -2.59 -3.42
C GLY A 168 -10.14 -3.91 -2.63
N ASN A 169 -9.60 -3.96 -1.40
CA ASN A 169 -9.72 -5.10 -0.48
C ASN A 169 -10.04 -4.61 0.95
N PRO A 170 -11.32 -4.26 1.24
CA PRO A 170 -11.73 -3.80 2.56
C PRO A 170 -11.65 -4.91 3.62
N LYS A 171 -11.87 -6.17 3.23
CA LYS A 171 -11.83 -7.29 4.18
C LYS A 171 -10.44 -7.48 4.79
N GLY A 172 -9.38 -7.39 3.97
CA GLY A 172 -8.01 -7.45 4.48
C GLY A 172 -7.66 -6.33 5.48
N PHE A 173 -8.25 -5.13 5.32
CA PHE A 173 -8.09 -4.07 6.31
C PHE A 173 -8.83 -4.40 7.62
N GLU A 174 -10.07 -4.88 7.53
CA GLU A 174 -10.85 -5.31 8.69
C GLU A 174 -10.17 -6.43 9.48
N ASP A 175 -9.68 -7.46 8.79
CA ASP A 175 -9.00 -8.60 9.39
C ASP A 175 -7.70 -8.17 10.09
N LEU A 176 -6.96 -7.23 9.50
CA LEU A 176 -5.78 -6.63 10.11
C LEU A 176 -6.13 -5.90 11.42
N MET A 177 -7.18 -5.09 11.43
CA MET A 177 -7.59 -4.35 12.64
C MET A 177 -8.10 -5.29 13.74
N ASN A 178 -8.85 -6.34 13.36
CA ASN A 178 -9.38 -7.35 14.28
C ASN A 178 -8.31 -8.20 14.99
N GLN A 179 -7.05 -8.16 14.55
CA GLN A 179 -5.96 -8.83 15.28
C GLN A 179 -5.75 -8.25 16.69
N LYS A 180 -6.13 -6.99 16.92
CA LYS A 180 -5.97 -6.32 18.22
C LYS A 180 -7.23 -5.61 18.70
N LEU A 181 -8.10 -5.15 17.81
CA LEU A 181 -9.27 -4.35 18.15
C LEU A 181 -10.55 -5.17 18.06
N ASN A 182 -11.60 -4.69 18.73
CA ASN A 182 -12.96 -5.20 18.57
C ASN A 182 -13.68 -4.34 17.51
N VAL A 183 -13.61 -4.75 16.25
CA VAL A 183 -14.30 -4.04 15.17
C VAL A 183 -15.80 -4.33 15.25
N VAL A 184 -16.56 -3.34 15.70
CA VAL A 184 -18.01 -3.46 15.90
C VAL A 184 -18.77 -3.37 14.57
N CYS A 185 -18.25 -2.56 13.65
CA CYS A 185 -18.84 -2.34 12.33
C CYS A 185 -17.76 -1.85 11.36
N HIS A 186 -17.91 -2.18 10.08
CA HIS A 186 -17.09 -1.68 9.00
C HIS A 186 -17.98 -1.13 7.88
N GLU A 187 -18.00 0.18 7.70
CA GLU A 187 -18.68 0.83 6.58
C GLU A 187 -17.78 0.83 5.34
N ILE A 188 -18.16 0.03 4.35
CA ILE A 188 -17.36 -0.20 3.15
C ILE A 188 -17.86 0.66 1.99
N PHE A 189 -16.94 1.40 1.39
CA PHE A 189 -17.15 2.21 0.20
C PHE A 189 -16.41 1.61 -1.01
N ARG A 190 -16.76 2.04 -2.21
CA ARG A 190 -16.10 1.57 -3.46
C ARG A 190 -14.64 2.02 -3.47
N ASP A 191 -13.77 1.30 -4.18
CA ASP A 191 -12.38 1.77 -4.35
C ASP A 191 -12.37 3.14 -5.05
N HIS A 192 -11.46 4.00 -4.63
CA HIS A 192 -11.37 5.40 -5.07
C HIS A 192 -12.64 6.25 -4.79
N TYR A 193 -13.46 5.87 -3.82
CA TYR A 193 -14.65 6.66 -3.44
C TYR A 193 -14.30 8.11 -3.06
N GLN A 194 -15.15 9.05 -3.49
CA GLN A 194 -15.12 10.45 -3.07
C GLN A 194 -16.18 10.65 -1.98
N TYR A 195 -15.73 10.91 -0.76
CA TYR A 195 -16.61 11.09 0.38
C TYR A 195 -17.31 12.45 0.35
N SER A 196 -18.58 12.46 0.76
CA SER A 196 -19.35 13.67 0.99
C SER A 196 -19.47 13.98 2.49
N ARG A 197 -19.92 15.20 2.83
CA ARG A 197 -20.27 15.54 4.22
C ARG A 197 -21.39 14.66 4.77
N HIS A 198 -22.31 14.22 3.90
CA HIS A 198 -23.40 13.33 4.29
C HIS A 198 -22.88 11.95 4.72
N ASP A 199 -21.89 11.41 4.01
CA ASP A 199 -21.26 10.13 4.36
C ASP A 199 -20.60 10.20 5.75
N LEU A 200 -19.87 11.28 6.02
CA LEU A 200 -19.25 11.50 7.32
C LEU A 200 -20.30 11.63 8.44
N GLN A 201 -21.40 12.34 8.21
CA GLN A 201 -22.50 12.42 9.18
C GLN A 201 -23.12 11.04 9.46
N LYS A 202 -23.27 10.20 8.43
CA LYS A 202 -23.75 8.81 8.59
C LYS A 202 -22.78 8.00 9.45
N ILE A 203 -21.48 8.07 9.18
CA ILE A 203 -20.43 7.38 9.93
C ILE A 203 -20.43 7.83 11.40
N LEU A 204 -20.45 9.13 11.67
CA LEU A 204 -20.50 9.69 13.03
C LEU A 204 -21.76 9.25 13.78
N SER A 205 -22.92 9.27 13.11
CA SER A 205 -24.18 8.81 13.68
C SER A 205 -24.16 7.32 14.03
N LEU A 206 -23.53 6.50 13.18
CA LEU A 206 -23.36 5.07 13.44
C LEU A 206 -22.40 4.81 14.61
N ALA A 207 -21.30 5.56 14.69
CA ALA A 207 -20.35 5.48 15.80
C ALA A 207 -21.01 5.82 17.15
N ALA A 208 -21.84 6.86 17.18
CA ALA A 208 -22.61 7.23 18.37
C ALA A 208 -23.59 6.12 18.80
N LYS A 209 -24.32 5.51 17.84
CA LYS A 209 -25.26 4.41 18.11
C LYS A 209 -24.58 3.15 18.63
N THR A 210 -23.40 2.82 18.10
CA THR A 210 -22.65 1.60 18.43
C THR A 210 -21.74 1.76 19.67
N LYS A 211 -21.65 2.99 20.20
CA LYS A 211 -20.84 3.37 21.37
C LYS A 211 -19.38 2.92 21.21
N VAL A 212 -18.82 3.12 20.03
CA VAL A 212 -17.40 2.84 19.77
C VAL A 212 -16.53 3.94 20.39
N LYS A 213 -15.31 3.57 20.77
CA LYS A 213 -14.35 4.53 21.32
C LYS A 213 -13.66 5.33 20.22
N ARG A 214 -13.48 4.77 19.03
CA ARG A 214 -12.84 5.44 17.88
C ARG A 214 -13.50 5.05 16.56
N ILE A 215 -13.42 5.97 15.61
CA ILE A 215 -13.65 5.70 14.19
C ILE A 215 -12.27 5.60 13.53
N ILE A 216 -11.98 4.53 12.80
CA ILE A 216 -10.68 4.32 12.17
C ILE A 216 -10.83 4.18 10.64
N THR A 217 -9.96 4.85 9.90
CA THR A 217 -9.86 4.73 8.44
C THR A 217 -8.41 4.57 7.98
N THR A 218 -8.21 4.45 6.67
CA THR A 218 -6.88 4.31 6.07
C THR A 218 -6.22 5.64 5.76
N GLU A 219 -4.90 5.63 5.56
CA GLU A 219 -4.16 6.81 5.08
C GLU A 219 -4.70 7.32 3.73
N LYS A 220 -5.10 6.42 2.83
CA LYS A 220 -5.65 6.75 1.51
C LYS A 220 -6.98 7.50 1.62
N ASP A 221 -7.86 7.03 2.49
CA ASP A 221 -9.18 7.65 2.69
C ASP A 221 -9.08 8.94 3.50
N ALA A 222 -8.17 9.01 4.48
CA ALA A 222 -7.92 10.20 5.30
C ALA A 222 -7.59 11.44 4.48
N VAL A 223 -6.78 11.31 3.41
CA VAL A 223 -6.44 12.42 2.51
C VAL A 223 -7.71 13.06 1.93
N LYS A 224 -8.69 12.25 1.55
CA LYS A 224 -9.92 12.70 0.87
C LYS A 224 -10.91 13.38 1.81
N ILE A 225 -10.91 13.00 3.09
CA ILE A 225 -11.85 13.53 4.08
C ILE A 225 -11.26 14.65 4.94
N SER A 226 -9.94 14.86 4.90
CA SER A 226 -9.23 15.86 5.72
C SER A 226 -9.83 17.28 5.63
N SER A 227 -10.38 17.68 4.48
CA SER A 227 -11.03 18.98 4.28
C SER A 227 -12.52 19.03 4.63
N LEU A 228 -13.13 17.87 4.88
CA LEU A 228 -14.56 17.71 5.15
C LEU A 228 -14.88 17.54 6.63
N VAL A 229 -13.86 17.18 7.41
CA VAL A 229 -13.98 16.85 8.84
C VAL A 229 -13.79 18.12 9.68
N GLY A 230 -14.69 18.32 10.65
CA GLY A 230 -14.56 19.37 11.67
C GLY A 230 -13.69 18.92 12.84
N ALA A 231 -13.41 19.84 13.78
CA ALA A 231 -12.74 19.50 15.02
C ALA A 231 -13.52 18.44 15.84
N ASP A 232 -12.81 17.66 16.65
CA ASP A 232 -13.36 16.65 17.57
C ASP A 232 -14.15 15.52 16.90
N SER A 233 -13.76 15.17 15.67
CA SER A 233 -14.39 14.11 14.88
C SER A 233 -14.20 12.71 15.47
N ASN A 234 -13.19 12.54 16.32
CA ASN A 234 -12.74 11.24 16.83
C ASN A 234 -12.45 10.22 15.71
N ILE A 235 -12.02 10.74 14.55
CA ILE A 235 -11.56 9.95 13.41
C ILE A 235 -10.04 9.79 13.52
N TRP A 236 -9.61 8.54 13.43
CA TRP A 236 -8.23 8.12 13.53
C TRP A 236 -7.80 7.44 12.24
N VAL A 237 -6.53 7.60 11.89
CA VAL A 237 -5.91 7.06 10.69
C VAL A 237 -4.98 5.94 11.10
N ALA A 238 -5.24 4.74 10.61
CA ALA A 238 -4.36 3.59 10.79
C ALA A 238 -3.07 3.81 10.00
N GLN A 239 -1.96 4.03 10.71
CA GLN A 239 -0.63 4.13 10.11
C GLN A 239 -0.06 2.73 9.94
N LEU A 240 0.03 2.27 8.70
CA LEU A 240 0.46 0.90 8.41
C LEU A 240 1.96 0.86 8.13
N ALA A 241 2.62 -0.19 8.61
CA ALA A 241 4.04 -0.40 8.40
C ALA A 241 4.32 -1.85 7.94
N PRO A 242 5.17 -2.04 6.92
CA PRO A 242 5.68 -3.36 6.58
C PRO A 242 6.81 -3.77 7.53
N LYS A 243 6.89 -5.07 7.83
CA LYS A 243 8.05 -5.70 8.47
C LYS A 243 8.54 -6.83 7.59
N LEU A 244 9.74 -6.65 7.05
CA LEU A 244 10.38 -7.64 6.19
C LEU A 244 11.14 -8.67 7.03
N SER A 245 11.15 -9.93 6.60
CA SER A 245 11.93 -10.98 7.24
C SER A 245 13.44 -10.76 7.09
N LEU A 246 14.25 -11.49 7.88
CA LEU A 246 15.72 -11.32 7.93
C LEU A 246 16.43 -11.47 6.58
N ARG A 247 15.78 -12.11 5.59
CA ARG A 247 16.27 -12.21 4.20
C ARG A 247 16.35 -10.86 3.48
N VAL A 248 15.82 -9.78 4.05
CA VAL A 248 15.99 -8.41 3.53
C VAL A 248 17.47 -7.98 3.43
N LYS A 249 18.37 -8.57 4.22
CA LYS A 249 19.80 -8.24 4.15
C LYS A 249 20.40 -8.48 2.76
N SER A 250 20.07 -9.61 2.12
CA SER A 250 20.57 -9.91 0.77
C SER A 250 19.98 -8.97 -0.28
N LEU A 251 18.72 -8.54 -0.11
CA LEU A 251 18.12 -7.52 -0.97
C LEU A 251 18.83 -6.17 -0.80
N HIS A 252 19.11 -5.76 0.44
CA HIS A 252 19.82 -4.51 0.72
C HIS A 252 21.22 -4.52 0.11
N GLU A 253 21.98 -5.60 0.31
CA GLU A 253 23.30 -5.77 -0.32
C GLU A 253 23.22 -5.73 -1.84
N LYS A 254 22.20 -6.36 -2.44
CA LYS A 254 21.99 -6.31 -3.89
C LYS A 254 21.70 -4.89 -4.37
N ILE A 255 20.85 -4.14 -3.68
CA ILE A 255 20.57 -2.73 -4.01
C ILE A 255 21.85 -1.89 -3.94
N LEU A 256 22.64 -2.06 -2.88
CA LEU A 256 23.91 -1.34 -2.74
C LEU A 256 24.92 -1.73 -3.83
N SER A 257 24.91 -2.97 -4.30
CA SER A 257 25.81 -3.40 -5.38
C SER A 257 25.53 -2.72 -6.72
N ILE A 258 24.32 -2.20 -6.94
CA ILE A 258 23.93 -1.46 -8.15
C ILE A 258 24.52 -0.03 -8.13
N CYS A 259 24.82 0.50 -6.94
CA CYS A 259 25.39 1.84 -6.78
C CYS A 259 26.90 1.90 -7.02
N ARG A 260 27.57 0.75 -7.03
CA ARG A 260 29.03 0.62 -7.17
C ARG A 260 29.39 0.36 -8.62
#